data_AF-A0AAX0IVA4-F1
#
_entry.id   AF-A0AAX0IVA4-F1
#
_cell.length_a   1.000
_cell.length_b   1.000
_cell.length_c   1.000
_cell.angle_alpha   90.00
_cell.angle_beta   90.00
_cell.angle_gamma   90.00
#
_symmetry.space_group_name_H-M   'P 1'
#
loop_
_entity.id
_entity.type
_entity.pdbx_description
1 polymer ?
#
loop_
_entity_poly.entity_id
_entity_poly.type
_entity_poly.pdbx_seq_one_letter_code
_entity_poly.pdbx_strand_id
1 'polypeptide(L)'
;MNNHKEEQLLRKMIEFLAQEAGESLEVEGKTVEELKTLWRGFVNVRQPKGSPAEYVTFENEYLQEYHAPRVQTLADCLSTPNDQIKLYYGDLCELKVDAIVNAANSEMLGCFIPNHRCIDNAIHTFSGIQLRSFCHHLMEEQGKKEPVGKAKITPAFNLPSKYIIHTVGPFLPPGKKVTPLREQLLAGCYKSCLEAAREAGLTSIAFCGISTGEFGFPKEPAARIAMDTVNKWLQDTSSTMTVVFSTYTKEDQSIYQKLLSGEQ
;
A
#
# COMPACT_ATOMS: atom_id res chain seq x y z
N MET A 1 -1.84 1.02 -23.02
CA MET A 1 -0.58 0.66 -23.67
C MET A 1 -0.83 -0.25 -24.86
N ASN A 2 -0.14 -0.06 -25.98
CA ASN A 2 -0.05 -1.12 -26.99
C ASN A 2 0.87 -2.22 -26.43
N ASN A 3 0.43 -3.48 -26.42
CA ASN A 3 1.18 -4.62 -25.86
C ASN A 3 2.66 -4.65 -26.31
N HIS A 4 2.96 -4.18 -27.52
CA HIS A 4 4.33 -4.11 -28.03
C HIS A 4 5.23 -3.16 -27.22
N LYS A 5 4.72 -1.99 -26.80
CA LYS A 5 5.47 -1.02 -26.02
C LYS A 5 5.71 -1.51 -24.58
N GLU A 6 4.67 -2.11 -23.98
CA GLU A 6 4.75 -2.72 -22.66
C GLU A 6 5.85 -3.77 -22.60
N GLU A 7 5.84 -4.67 -23.58
CA GLU A 7 6.81 -5.74 -23.71
C GLU A 7 8.24 -5.18 -23.83
N GLN A 8 8.45 -4.16 -24.66
CA GLN A 8 9.77 -3.53 -24.84
C GLN A 8 10.29 -2.89 -23.55
N LEU A 9 9.45 -2.16 -22.82
CA LEU A 9 9.85 -1.52 -21.55
C LEU A 9 10.19 -2.59 -20.51
N LEU A 10 9.35 -3.63 -20.36
CA LEU A 10 9.61 -4.74 -19.45
C LEU A 10 10.93 -5.44 -19.76
N ARG A 11 11.22 -5.73 -21.05
CA ARG A 11 12.48 -6.36 -21.46
C ARG A 11 13.70 -5.54 -21.05
N LYS A 12 13.69 -4.23 -21.34
CA LYS A 12 14.79 -3.32 -20.96
C LYS A 12 15.00 -3.25 -19.44
N MET A 13 13.91 -3.17 -18.68
CA MET A 13 13.98 -3.14 -17.22
C MET A 13 14.51 -4.47 -16.66
N ILE A 14 14.05 -5.61 -17.17
CA ILE A 14 14.50 -6.93 -16.74
C ILE A 14 15.98 -7.15 -17.06
N GLU A 15 16.43 -6.77 -18.27
CA GLU A 15 17.84 -6.87 -18.67
C GLU A 15 18.74 -6.10 -17.70
N PHE A 16 18.37 -4.84 -17.39
CA PHE A 16 19.09 -4.04 -16.40
C PHE A 16 19.13 -4.70 -15.02
N LEU A 17 17.98 -5.17 -14.52
CA LEU A 17 17.88 -5.77 -13.19
C LEU A 17 18.63 -7.10 -13.09
N ALA A 18 18.57 -7.93 -14.13
CA ALA A 18 19.30 -9.19 -14.20
C ALA A 18 20.81 -8.96 -14.23
N GLN A 19 21.29 -8.02 -15.06
CA GLN A 19 22.70 -7.63 -15.08
C GLN A 19 23.16 -7.12 -13.70
N GLU A 20 22.34 -6.29 -13.04
CA GLU A 20 22.63 -5.79 -11.71
C GLU A 20 22.70 -6.90 -10.65
N ALA A 21 21.87 -7.94 -10.78
CA ALA A 21 21.87 -9.12 -9.92
C ALA A 21 23.00 -10.13 -10.24
N GLY A 22 23.71 -9.95 -11.36
CA GLY A 22 24.67 -10.94 -11.86
C GLY A 22 24.00 -12.20 -12.43
N GLU A 23 22.74 -12.09 -12.84
CA GLU A 23 21.94 -13.15 -13.44
C GLU A 23 21.90 -13.01 -14.97
N SER A 24 21.90 -14.15 -15.68
CA SER A 24 21.65 -14.21 -17.12
C SER A 24 20.30 -14.90 -17.35
N LEU A 25 19.40 -14.25 -18.07
CA LEU A 25 18.06 -14.77 -18.31
C LEU A 25 17.68 -14.72 -19.78
N GLU A 26 17.10 -15.82 -20.26
CA GLU A 26 16.44 -15.88 -21.55
C GLU A 26 15.04 -15.27 -21.41
N VAL A 27 14.87 -14.07 -21.96
CA VAL A 27 13.57 -13.37 -21.98
C VAL A 27 12.81 -13.59 -23.30
N GLU A 28 13.44 -14.19 -24.30
CA GLU A 28 12.85 -14.42 -25.62
C GLU A 28 11.64 -15.38 -25.51
N GLY A 29 10.60 -15.14 -26.32
CA GLY A 29 9.38 -15.95 -26.31
C GLY A 29 8.45 -15.81 -25.09
N LYS A 30 8.83 -15.07 -24.04
CA LYS A 30 7.96 -14.80 -22.88
C LYS A 30 6.80 -13.86 -23.23
N THR A 31 5.63 -14.16 -22.69
CA THR A 31 4.45 -13.29 -22.72
C THR A 31 4.63 -12.06 -21.83
N VAL A 32 3.81 -11.02 -22.05
CA VAL A 32 3.81 -9.81 -21.21
C VAL A 32 3.58 -10.12 -19.73
N GLU A 33 2.69 -11.06 -19.39
CA GLU A 33 2.40 -11.41 -17.99
C GLU A 33 3.58 -12.14 -17.32
N GLU A 34 4.29 -12.99 -18.07
CA GLU A 34 5.52 -13.64 -17.58
C GLU A 34 6.64 -12.61 -17.39
N LEU A 35 6.80 -11.67 -18.32
CA LEU A 35 7.77 -10.58 -18.19
C LEU A 35 7.43 -9.70 -16.98
N LYS A 36 6.16 -9.37 -16.77
CA LYS A 36 5.72 -8.60 -15.59
C LYS A 36 6.00 -9.33 -14.29
N THR A 37 5.74 -10.63 -14.23
CA THR A 37 6.04 -11.48 -13.06
C THR A 37 7.54 -11.53 -12.77
N LEU A 38 8.36 -11.59 -13.83
CA LEU A 38 9.82 -11.59 -13.73
C LEU A 38 10.36 -10.23 -13.25
N TRP A 39 9.92 -9.15 -13.89
CA TRP A 39 10.23 -7.77 -13.50
C TRP A 39 9.86 -7.52 -12.03
N ARG A 40 8.64 -7.88 -11.63
CA ARG A 40 8.17 -7.76 -10.25
C ARG A 40 9.07 -8.52 -9.28
N GLY A 41 9.45 -9.75 -9.62
CA GLY A 41 10.36 -10.56 -8.82
C GLY A 41 11.69 -9.84 -8.55
N PHE A 42 12.30 -9.29 -9.60
CA PHE A 42 13.56 -8.55 -9.48
C PHE A 42 13.44 -7.29 -8.63
N VAL A 43 12.44 -6.43 -8.88
CA VAL A 43 12.29 -5.19 -8.10
C VAL A 43 11.97 -5.47 -6.64
N ASN A 44 11.31 -6.60 -6.33
CA ASN A 44 11.01 -6.99 -4.96
C ASN A 44 12.27 -7.34 -4.15
N VAL A 45 13.26 -8.02 -4.74
CA VAL A 45 14.49 -8.42 -4.02
C VAL A 45 15.60 -7.37 -4.07
N ARG A 46 15.48 -6.38 -4.96
CA ARG A 46 16.48 -5.33 -5.15
C ARG A 46 16.70 -4.51 -3.87
N GLN A 47 17.95 -4.44 -3.40
CA GLN A 47 18.34 -3.62 -2.25
C GLN A 47 18.13 -2.11 -2.51
N PRO A 48 17.87 -1.29 -1.47
CA PRO A 48 17.77 0.16 -1.64
C PRO A 48 19.12 0.72 -2.07
N LYS A 49 19.21 1.16 -3.33
CA LYS A 49 20.38 1.85 -3.88
C LYS A 49 19.97 2.70 -5.06
N GLY A 50 20.80 3.68 -5.40
CA GLY A 50 20.61 4.53 -6.57
C GLY A 50 20.41 3.72 -7.85
N SER A 51 19.60 4.25 -8.75
CA SER A 51 19.36 3.67 -10.07
C SER A 51 19.71 4.67 -11.16
N PRO A 52 20.21 4.21 -12.32
CA PRO A 52 20.45 5.08 -13.45
C PRO A 52 19.17 5.80 -13.86
N ALA A 53 19.31 7.06 -14.26
CA ALA A 53 18.19 7.88 -14.69
C ALA A 53 17.38 7.21 -15.83
N GLU A 54 18.07 6.51 -16.73
CA GLU A 54 17.45 5.78 -17.83
C GLU A 54 16.50 4.66 -17.35
N TYR A 55 16.90 3.84 -16.37
CA TYR A 55 16.01 2.83 -15.80
C TYR A 55 14.77 3.48 -15.17
N VAL A 56 14.95 4.56 -14.41
CA VAL A 56 13.85 5.28 -13.77
C VAL A 56 12.90 5.86 -14.83
N THR A 57 13.41 6.35 -15.95
CA THR A 57 12.57 6.80 -17.08
C THR A 57 11.71 5.66 -17.64
N PHE A 58 12.30 4.49 -17.90
CA PHE A 58 11.54 3.33 -18.42
C PHE A 58 10.49 2.83 -17.43
N GLU A 59 10.82 2.77 -16.14
CA GLU A 59 9.88 2.33 -15.12
C GLU A 59 8.72 3.30 -14.93
N ASN A 60 9.00 4.61 -14.93
CA ASN A 60 7.96 5.62 -14.83
C ASN A 60 7.03 5.58 -16.05
N GLU A 61 7.57 5.43 -17.26
CA GLU A 61 6.76 5.30 -18.48
C GLU A 61 5.87 4.05 -18.42
N TYR A 62 6.42 2.91 -18.03
CA TYR A 62 5.67 1.67 -17.87
C TYR A 62 4.56 1.80 -16.82
N LEU A 63 4.88 2.30 -15.62
CA LEU A 63 3.93 2.41 -14.51
C LEU A 63 2.81 3.42 -14.79
N GLN A 64 3.12 4.55 -15.43
CA GLN A 64 2.10 5.53 -15.83
C GLN A 64 1.09 4.91 -16.81
N GLU A 65 1.56 4.16 -17.80
CA GLU A 65 0.68 3.46 -18.74
C GLU A 65 -0.05 2.27 -18.10
N TYR A 66 0.56 1.63 -17.11
CA TYR A 66 -0.06 0.56 -16.32
C TYR A 66 -1.25 1.06 -15.51
N HIS A 67 -1.09 2.22 -14.86
CA HIS A 67 -2.10 2.80 -13.97
C HIS A 67 -3.21 3.53 -14.71
N ALA A 68 -2.91 4.24 -15.81
CA ALA A 68 -3.87 5.09 -16.52
C ALA A 68 -5.25 4.47 -16.79
N PRO A 69 -5.38 3.21 -17.27
CA PRO A 69 -6.69 2.60 -17.52
C PRO A 69 -7.34 2.00 -16.27
N ARG A 70 -6.66 2.01 -15.12
CA ARG A 70 -7.08 1.36 -13.86
C ARG A 70 -7.60 2.34 -12.83
N VAL A 71 -7.26 3.61 -12.96
CA VAL A 71 -7.56 4.65 -11.98
C VAL A 71 -9.05 4.62 -11.58
N GLN A 72 -9.27 4.40 -10.29
CA GLN A 72 -10.56 4.58 -9.62
C GLN A 72 -10.54 5.88 -8.82
N THR A 73 -11.70 6.43 -8.54
CA THR A 73 -11.87 7.69 -7.81
C THR A 73 -12.81 7.52 -6.62
N LEU A 74 -12.95 8.56 -5.80
CA LEU A 74 -13.94 8.59 -4.72
C LEU A 74 -15.40 8.44 -5.22
N ALA A 75 -15.67 8.63 -6.52
CA ALA A 75 -16.99 8.42 -7.11
C ALA A 75 -17.29 6.93 -7.33
N ASP A 76 -16.26 6.09 -7.48
CA ASP A 76 -16.38 4.65 -7.68
C ASP A 76 -16.49 3.89 -6.35
N CYS A 77 -16.34 4.59 -5.23
CA CYS A 77 -16.50 4.04 -3.89
C CYS A 77 -17.97 3.96 -3.48
N LEU A 78 -18.34 2.90 -2.77
CA LEU A 78 -19.65 2.75 -2.15
C LEU A 78 -19.83 3.79 -1.04
N SER A 79 -20.99 4.46 -1.06
CA SER A 79 -21.38 5.41 -0.02
C SER A 79 -21.83 4.66 1.24
N THR A 80 -21.69 5.32 2.39
CA THR A 80 -22.12 4.80 3.69
C THR A 80 -23.06 5.81 4.36
N PRO A 81 -23.75 5.46 5.46
CA PRO A 81 -24.54 6.43 6.22
C PRO A 81 -23.75 7.62 6.78
N ASN A 82 -22.42 7.50 6.87
CA ASN A 82 -21.55 8.61 7.23
C ASN A 82 -20.90 9.17 5.95
N ASP A 83 -21.20 10.42 5.59
CA ASP A 83 -20.71 11.07 4.38
C ASP A 83 -19.17 11.17 4.30
N GLN A 84 -18.49 11.13 5.45
CA GLN A 84 -17.02 11.14 5.50
C GLN A 84 -16.42 9.74 5.30
N ILE A 85 -17.20 8.67 5.37
CA ILE A 85 -16.70 7.29 5.25
C ILE A 85 -17.22 6.66 3.96
N LYS A 86 -16.28 6.07 3.20
CA LYS A 86 -16.60 5.29 1.99
C LYS A 86 -16.00 3.89 2.06
N LEU A 87 -16.58 2.98 1.29
CA LEU A 87 -16.07 1.62 1.12
C LEU A 87 -15.62 1.40 -0.32
N TYR A 88 -14.40 0.94 -0.53
CA TYR A 88 -13.87 0.59 -1.84
C TYR A 88 -13.56 -0.91 -1.90
N TYR A 89 -13.96 -1.54 -3.00
CA TYR A 89 -13.67 -2.95 -3.27
C TYR A 89 -12.80 -3.05 -4.53
N GLY A 90 -11.51 -3.31 -4.35
CA GLY A 90 -10.54 -3.30 -5.44
C GLY A 90 -9.10 -3.20 -4.95
N ASP A 91 -8.20 -2.96 -5.90
CA ASP A 91 -6.78 -2.75 -5.60
C ASP A 91 -6.56 -1.32 -5.12
N LEU A 92 -6.07 -1.18 -3.88
CA LEU A 92 -5.78 0.12 -3.27
C LEU A 92 -4.80 0.95 -4.11
N CYS A 93 -3.92 0.30 -4.88
CA CYS A 93 -2.96 0.98 -5.76
C CYS A 93 -3.62 1.67 -6.97
N GLU A 94 -4.90 1.41 -7.23
CA GLU A 94 -5.64 2.02 -8.34
C GLU A 94 -6.43 3.26 -7.90
N LEU A 95 -6.54 3.52 -6.59
CA LEU A 95 -7.43 4.54 -6.05
C LEU A 95 -6.78 5.94 -6.01
N LYS A 96 -7.36 6.89 -6.72
CA LYS A 96 -6.97 8.31 -6.73
C LYS A 96 -7.56 9.06 -5.53
N VAL A 97 -6.77 9.13 -4.47
CA VAL A 97 -7.02 9.90 -3.23
C VAL A 97 -5.75 10.66 -2.84
N ASP A 98 -5.81 11.53 -1.83
CA ASP A 98 -4.61 12.26 -1.40
C ASP A 98 -3.57 11.31 -0.79
N ALA A 99 -3.97 10.37 0.06
CA ALA A 99 -3.08 9.34 0.59
C ALA A 99 -3.71 7.94 0.60
N ILE A 100 -2.91 6.93 0.29
CA ILE A 100 -3.22 5.54 0.64
C ILE A 100 -2.36 5.10 1.84
N VAL A 101 -2.83 4.13 2.61
CA VAL A 101 -2.09 3.60 3.76
C VAL A 101 -1.43 2.28 3.40
N ASN A 102 -0.13 2.19 3.63
CA ASN A 102 0.65 0.97 3.53
C ASN A 102 0.78 0.31 4.91
N ALA A 103 0.43 -0.98 5.00
CA ALA A 103 0.74 -1.83 6.14
C ALA A 103 2.19 -2.31 6.03
N ALA A 104 3.12 -1.48 6.50
CA ALA A 104 4.55 -1.70 6.40
C ALA A 104 5.09 -2.65 7.49
N ASN A 105 6.29 -3.17 7.24
CA ASN A 105 7.12 -3.78 8.28
C ASN A 105 8.07 -2.75 8.91
N SER A 106 8.72 -3.11 10.02
CA SER A 106 9.54 -2.17 10.80
C SER A 106 10.82 -1.69 10.12
N GLU A 107 11.28 -2.36 9.06
CA GLU A 107 12.39 -1.88 8.23
C GLU A 107 11.94 -0.74 7.30
N MET A 108 10.64 -0.63 6.99
CA MET A 108 10.07 0.36 6.06
C MET A 108 10.56 0.28 4.60
N LEU A 109 11.31 -0.76 4.25
CA LEU A 109 11.88 -0.95 2.92
C LEU A 109 10.95 -1.70 1.96
N GLY A 110 9.70 -1.96 2.36
CA GLY A 110 8.78 -2.78 1.58
C GLY A 110 9.03 -4.29 1.76
N CYS A 111 8.35 -5.07 0.92
CA CYS A 111 8.45 -6.54 0.93
C CYS A 111 9.59 -7.04 0.02
N PHE A 112 10.39 -7.98 0.51
CA PHE A 112 11.48 -8.63 -0.24
C PHE A 112 11.15 -10.03 -0.76
N ILE A 113 9.93 -10.52 -0.52
CA ILE A 113 9.49 -11.83 -1.03
C ILE A 113 9.01 -11.62 -2.49
N PRO A 114 9.64 -12.26 -3.49
CA PRO A 114 9.25 -12.10 -4.89
C PRO A 114 7.76 -12.40 -5.11
N ASN A 115 7.06 -11.50 -5.79
CA ASN A 115 5.66 -11.67 -6.19
C ASN A 115 4.69 -11.93 -5.02
N HIS A 116 5.08 -11.57 -3.79
CA HIS A 116 4.24 -11.79 -2.62
C HIS A 116 2.95 -10.99 -2.70
N ARG A 117 1.84 -11.61 -2.33
CA ARG A 117 0.50 -11.02 -2.41
C ARG A 117 0.14 -10.21 -1.15
N CYS A 118 1.10 -9.46 -0.61
CA CYS A 118 0.85 -8.51 0.47
C CYS A 118 0.75 -7.08 -0.08
N ILE A 119 0.04 -6.20 0.65
CA ILE A 119 -0.17 -4.81 0.22
C ILE A 119 1.14 -4.02 0.11
N ASP A 120 2.10 -4.31 1.00
CA ASP A 120 3.43 -3.68 1.01
C ASP A 120 4.20 -3.98 -0.27
N ASN A 121 4.12 -5.22 -0.76
CA ASN A 121 4.70 -5.62 -2.04
C ASN A 121 4.02 -4.90 -3.22
N ALA A 122 2.69 -4.85 -3.23
CA ALA A 122 1.93 -4.20 -4.30
C ALA A 122 2.25 -2.69 -4.37
N ILE A 123 2.18 -1.98 -3.25
CA ILE A 123 2.48 -0.55 -3.16
C ILE A 123 3.91 -0.27 -3.61
N HIS A 124 4.91 -0.98 -3.09
CA HIS A 124 6.31 -0.76 -3.49
C HIS A 124 6.58 -1.11 -4.95
N THR A 125 5.98 -2.18 -5.47
CA THR A 125 6.14 -2.58 -6.88
C THR A 125 5.57 -1.50 -7.81
N PHE A 126 4.34 -1.07 -7.55
CA PHE A 126 3.60 -0.21 -8.49
C PHE A 126 3.78 1.29 -8.24
N SER A 127 4.39 1.69 -7.12
CA SER A 127 4.89 3.05 -6.92
C SER A 127 6.20 3.27 -7.68
N GLY A 128 7.04 2.23 -7.79
CA GLY A 128 8.35 2.26 -8.44
C GLY A 128 9.50 2.17 -7.42
N ILE A 129 10.69 1.79 -7.90
CA ILE A 129 11.88 1.54 -7.06
C ILE A 129 12.35 2.77 -6.28
N GLN A 130 11.93 3.96 -6.71
CA GLN A 130 12.20 5.22 -6.03
C GLN A 130 11.63 5.22 -4.60
N LEU A 131 10.48 4.58 -4.37
CA LEU A 131 9.87 4.51 -3.05
C LEU A 131 10.77 3.83 -2.03
N ARG A 132 11.35 2.67 -2.38
CA ARG A 132 12.26 1.95 -1.48
C ARG A 132 13.50 2.77 -1.15
N SER A 133 14.07 3.48 -2.11
CA SER A 133 15.24 4.34 -1.90
C SER A 133 14.89 5.54 -1.01
N PHE A 134 13.71 6.13 -1.20
CA PHE A 134 13.21 7.21 -0.36
C PHE A 134 12.98 6.76 1.09
N CYS A 135 12.32 5.61 1.29
CA CYS A 135 12.15 5.02 2.61
C CYS A 135 13.49 4.70 3.27
N HIS A 136 14.47 4.18 2.52
CA HIS A 136 15.79 3.88 3.07
C HIS A 136 16.45 5.13 3.65
N HIS A 137 16.45 6.24 2.90
CA HIS A 137 17.01 7.50 3.38
C HIS A 137 16.29 8.00 4.65
N LEU A 138 14.95 7.96 4.67
CA LEU A 138 14.16 8.31 5.87
C LEU A 138 14.55 7.47 7.09
N MET A 139 14.83 6.19 6.89
CA MET A 139 15.20 5.27 7.98
C MET A 139 16.66 5.46 8.43
N GLU A 140 17.57 5.81 7.52
CA GLU A 140 18.94 6.20 7.86
C GLU A 140 18.94 7.47 8.71
N GLU A 141 18.19 8.49 8.31
CA GLU A 141 18.03 9.74 9.08
C GLU A 141 17.43 9.49 10.47
N GLN A 142 16.46 8.58 10.56
CA GLN A 142 15.88 8.18 11.84
C GLN A 142 16.84 7.39 12.74
N GLY A 143 17.76 6.61 12.15
CA GLY A 143 18.76 5.82 12.86
C GLY A 143 18.22 4.62 13.65
N LYS A 144 16.94 4.25 13.49
CA LYS A 144 16.32 3.08 14.13
C LYS A 144 15.09 2.60 13.36
N LYS A 145 14.72 1.33 13.58
CA LYS A 145 13.51 0.72 13.01
C LYS A 145 12.24 1.46 13.41
N GLU A 146 11.24 1.41 12.55
CA GLU A 146 9.96 2.09 12.77
C GLU A 146 9.16 1.35 13.85
N PRO A 147 8.74 2.03 14.92
CA PRO A 147 7.93 1.41 15.98
C PRO A 147 6.49 1.16 15.52
N VAL A 148 5.89 0.13 16.12
CA VAL A 148 4.47 -0.22 15.90
C VAL A 148 3.56 0.97 16.29
N GLY A 149 2.54 1.24 15.47
CA GLY A 149 1.53 2.27 15.73
C GLY A 149 1.95 3.70 15.38
N LYS A 150 3.10 3.89 14.73
CA LYS A 150 3.53 5.18 14.16
C LYS A 150 3.34 5.21 12.65
N ALA A 151 3.32 6.41 12.09
CA ALA A 151 3.11 6.65 10.67
C ALA A 151 4.22 7.53 10.08
N LYS A 152 4.62 7.26 8.83
CA LYS A 152 5.47 8.13 8.01
C LYS A 152 4.81 8.40 6.66
N ILE A 153 5.00 9.59 6.14
CA ILE A 153 4.50 9.99 4.82
C ILE A 153 5.62 9.99 3.78
N THR A 154 5.33 9.51 2.58
CA THR A 154 6.21 9.55 1.42
C THR A 154 5.44 9.99 0.18
N PRO A 155 6.10 10.52 -0.86
CA PRO A 155 5.47 10.67 -2.18
C PRO A 155 5.04 9.30 -2.73
N ALA A 156 3.93 9.25 -3.45
CA ALA A 156 3.42 7.99 -4.02
C ALA A 156 4.06 7.60 -5.37
N PHE A 157 4.91 8.49 -5.92
CA PHE A 157 5.59 8.33 -7.21
C PHE A 157 4.60 8.06 -8.35
N ASN A 158 4.54 6.83 -8.86
CA ASN A 158 3.70 6.50 -10.02
C ASN A 158 2.27 6.07 -9.67
N LEU A 159 1.93 5.93 -8.38
CA LEU A 159 0.56 5.58 -7.99
C LEU A 159 -0.42 6.74 -8.30
N PRO A 160 -1.72 6.46 -8.48
CA PRO A 160 -2.73 7.50 -8.65
C PRO A 160 -2.92 8.41 -7.42
N SER A 161 -2.53 7.95 -6.23
CA SER A 161 -2.54 8.77 -5.01
C SER A 161 -1.41 9.79 -5.00
N LYS A 162 -1.50 10.84 -4.17
CA LYS A 162 -0.40 11.83 -4.05
C LYS A 162 0.69 11.34 -3.10
N TYR A 163 0.27 10.74 -1.99
CA TYR A 163 1.14 10.27 -0.93
C TYR A 163 0.84 8.81 -0.54
N ILE A 164 1.81 8.21 0.15
CA ILE A 164 1.66 6.95 0.86
C ILE A 164 1.95 7.23 2.33
N ILE A 165 1.05 6.78 3.21
CA ILE A 165 1.26 6.82 4.65
C ILE A 165 1.58 5.39 5.10
N HIS A 166 2.80 5.17 5.56
CA HIS A 166 3.30 3.89 6.01
C HIS A 166 3.11 3.75 7.51
N THR A 167 2.46 2.67 7.96
CA THR A 167 2.33 2.35 9.38
C THR A 167 2.71 0.91 9.67
N VAL A 168 3.37 0.67 10.79
CA VAL A 168 3.73 -0.67 11.25
C VAL A 168 2.64 -1.20 12.17
N GLY A 169 1.92 -2.23 11.74
CA GLY A 169 0.86 -2.87 12.51
C GLY A 169 1.38 -3.84 13.58
N PRO A 170 0.58 -4.18 14.60
CA PRO A 170 0.94 -5.22 15.55
C PRO A 170 0.91 -6.61 14.90
N PHE A 171 1.92 -7.43 15.22
CA PHE A 171 1.98 -8.86 14.85
C PHE A 171 1.25 -9.73 15.89
N LEU A 172 0.40 -10.63 15.42
CA LEU A 172 -0.25 -11.66 16.21
C LEU A 172 0.29 -13.04 15.81
N PRO A 173 1.10 -13.70 16.67
CA PRO A 173 1.62 -15.02 16.35
C PRO A 173 0.51 -16.07 16.18
N PRO A 174 0.70 -17.09 15.32
CA PRO A 174 -0.27 -18.17 15.16
C PRO A 174 -0.67 -18.82 16.49
N GLY A 175 -1.97 -19.05 16.68
CA GLY A 175 -2.53 -19.66 17.89
C GLY A 175 -2.57 -18.74 19.12
N LYS A 176 -2.18 -17.47 19.01
CA LYS A 176 -2.32 -16.49 20.10
C LYS A 176 -3.62 -15.71 19.97
N LYS A 177 -4.19 -15.34 21.12
CA LYS A 177 -5.36 -14.47 21.19
C LYS A 177 -4.94 -13.00 21.09
N VAL A 178 -5.83 -12.18 20.55
CA VAL A 178 -5.70 -10.72 20.59
C VAL A 178 -5.65 -10.28 22.06
N THR A 179 -4.74 -9.36 22.36
CA THR A 179 -4.54 -8.79 23.70
C THR A 179 -4.92 -7.31 23.67
N PRO A 180 -5.37 -6.70 24.79
CA PRO A 180 -5.71 -5.27 24.83
C PRO A 180 -4.61 -4.35 24.29
N LEU A 181 -3.34 -4.67 24.58
CA LEU A 181 -2.20 -3.94 24.03
C LEU A 181 -2.16 -3.95 22.49
N ARG A 182 -2.50 -5.07 21.86
CA ARG A 182 -2.50 -5.19 20.39
C ARG A 182 -3.67 -4.44 19.78
N GLU A 183 -4.82 -4.43 20.43
CA GLU A 183 -5.96 -3.61 20.02
C GLU A 183 -5.60 -2.13 20.08
N GLN A 184 -4.98 -1.69 21.17
CA GLN A 184 -4.51 -0.33 21.34
C GLN A 184 -3.45 0.04 20.30
N LEU A 185 -2.51 -0.85 20.00
CA LEU A 185 -1.49 -0.62 18.97
C LEU A 185 -2.10 -0.51 17.56
N LEU A 186 -3.10 -1.35 17.24
CA LEU A 186 -3.81 -1.28 15.97
C LEU A 186 -4.60 0.03 15.85
N ALA A 187 -5.34 0.42 16.89
CA ALA A 187 -6.01 1.72 16.95
C ALA A 187 -5.00 2.87 16.81
N GLY A 188 -3.82 2.73 17.42
CA GLY A 188 -2.70 3.66 17.28
C GLY A 188 -2.23 3.84 15.84
N CYS A 189 -2.21 2.76 15.03
CA CYS A 189 -1.88 2.84 13.60
C CYS A 189 -2.86 3.75 12.86
N TYR A 190 -4.17 3.49 12.99
CA TYR A 190 -5.20 4.30 12.33
C TYR A 190 -5.14 5.76 12.75
N LYS A 191 -5.04 6.02 14.07
CA LYS A 191 -4.92 7.38 14.59
C LYS A 191 -3.68 8.09 14.04
N SER A 192 -2.50 7.47 14.11
CA SER A 192 -1.26 8.07 13.60
C SER A 192 -1.33 8.38 12.10
N CYS A 193 -1.98 7.52 11.30
CA CYS A 193 -2.19 7.81 9.88
C CYS A 193 -3.12 8.99 9.63
N LEU A 194 -4.23 9.08 10.37
CA LEU A 194 -5.16 10.21 10.27
C LEU A 194 -4.50 11.53 10.68
N GLU A 195 -3.69 11.50 11.74
CA GLU A 195 -2.92 12.66 12.18
C GLU A 195 -1.88 13.09 11.15
N ALA A 196 -1.11 12.14 10.59
CA ALA A 196 -0.15 12.44 9.53
C ALA A 196 -0.82 13.05 8.29
N ALA A 197 -1.99 12.54 7.90
CA ALA A 197 -2.77 13.10 6.79
C ALA A 197 -3.26 14.52 7.11
N ARG A 198 -3.75 14.76 8.33
CA ARG A 198 -4.20 16.08 8.78
C ARG A 198 -3.06 17.10 8.81
N GLU A 199 -1.92 16.71 9.37
CA GLU A 199 -0.72 17.56 9.44
C GLU A 199 -0.18 17.93 8.04
N ALA A 200 -0.30 17.01 7.08
CA ALA A 200 0.04 17.26 5.68
C ALA A 200 -1.06 18.00 4.88
N GLY A 201 -2.17 18.39 5.52
CA GLY A 201 -3.26 19.13 4.87
C GLY A 201 -4.04 18.31 3.84
N LEU A 202 -4.06 16.99 3.97
CA LEU A 202 -4.74 16.09 3.05
C LEU A 202 -6.24 16.04 3.34
N THR A 203 -7.05 15.87 2.28
CA THR A 203 -8.51 15.86 2.36
C THR A 203 -9.11 14.47 2.22
N SER A 204 -8.33 13.49 1.77
CA SER A 204 -8.76 12.10 1.63
C SER A 204 -7.67 11.08 1.97
N ILE A 205 -8.05 10.00 2.65
CA ILE A 205 -7.17 8.90 3.01
C ILE A 205 -7.85 7.55 2.79
N ALA A 206 -7.14 6.58 2.22
CA ALA A 206 -7.65 5.23 2.01
C ALA A 206 -6.83 4.18 2.77
N PHE A 207 -7.50 3.40 3.62
CA PHE A 207 -6.90 2.35 4.44
C PHE A 207 -7.04 0.98 3.79
N CYS A 208 -5.96 0.19 3.78
CA CYS A 208 -6.05 -1.27 3.68
C CYS A 208 -6.42 -1.90 5.04
N GLY A 209 -6.71 -3.20 5.05
CA GLY A 209 -6.78 -3.98 6.29
C GLY A 209 -5.42 -4.09 6.98
N ILE A 210 -5.14 -3.21 7.94
CA ILE A 210 -3.88 -3.23 8.70
C ILE A 210 -3.83 -4.49 9.57
N SER A 211 -2.70 -5.20 9.50
CA SER A 211 -2.39 -6.43 10.23
C SER A 211 -3.24 -7.69 9.93
N THR A 212 -4.21 -7.65 9.01
CA THR A 212 -5.16 -8.78 8.82
C THR A 212 -4.68 -9.90 7.88
N GLY A 213 -3.62 -9.65 7.11
CA GLY A 213 -2.96 -10.65 6.27
C GLY A 213 -1.83 -11.35 7.03
N GLU A 214 -0.59 -11.09 6.59
CA GLU A 214 0.63 -11.71 7.11
C GLU A 214 0.86 -11.54 8.62
N PHE A 215 0.28 -10.49 9.22
CA PHE A 215 0.44 -10.21 10.65
C PHE A 215 -0.64 -10.90 11.52
N GLY A 216 -1.57 -11.61 10.92
CA GLY A 216 -2.46 -12.57 11.58
C GLY A 216 -3.57 -11.99 12.46
N PHE A 217 -3.79 -10.67 12.45
CA PHE A 217 -4.88 -10.07 13.23
C PHE A 217 -6.24 -10.52 12.66
N PRO A 218 -7.18 -11.01 13.48
CA PRO A 218 -8.49 -11.44 13.00
C PRO A 218 -9.24 -10.30 12.30
N LYS A 219 -9.78 -10.58 11.11
CA LYS A 219 -10.38 -9.59 10.20
C LYS A 219 -11.49 -8.76 10.84
N GLU A 220 -12.46 -9.42 11.47
CA GLU A 220 -13.61 -8.72 12.07
C GLU A 220 -13.22 -7.84 13.27
N PRO A 221 -12.47 -8.32 14.27
CA PRO A 221 -11.93 -7.45 15.33
C PRO A 221 -11.10 -6.28 14.79
N ALA A 222 -10.26 -6.50 13.77
CA ALA A 222 -9.48 -5.43 13.16
C ALA A 222 -10.36 -4.38 12.47
N ALA A 223 -11.41 -4.81 11.76
CA ALA A 223 -12.36 -3.91 11.10
C ALA A 223 -13.17 -3.08 12.12
N ARG A 224 -13.58 -3.69 13.24
CA ARG A 224 -14.24 -2.95 14.35
C ARG A 224 -13.31 -1.88 14.92
N ILE A 225 -12.07 -2.23 15.23
CA ILE A 225 -11.06 -1.27 15.72
C ILE A 225 -10.83 -0.13 14.73
N ALA A 226 -10.75 -0.44 13.43
CA ALA A 226 -10.59 0.54 12.36
C ALA A 226 -11.75 1.54 12.33
N MET A 227 -12.98 1.02 12.28
CA MET A 227 -14.23 1.79 12.25
C MET A 227 -14.38 2.66 13.50
N ASP A 228 -14.21 2.09 14.68
CA ASP A 228 -14.36 2.80 15.96
C ASP A 228 -13.32 3.91 16.08
N THR A 229 -12.08 3.64 15.71
CA THR A 229 -11.00 4.64 15.77
C THR A 229 -11.24 5.79 14.80
N VAL A 230 -11.62 5.50 13.56
CA VAL A 230 -11.90 6.52 12.54
C VAL A 230 -13.12 7.36 12.92
N ASN A 231 -14.22 6.73 13.31
CA ASN A 231 -15.43 7.44 13.74
C ASN A 231 -15.14 8.36 14.92
N LYS A 232 -14.46 7.83 15.95
CA LYS A 232 -14.06 8.63 17.12
C LYS A 232 -13.18 9.81 16.73
N TRP A 233 -12.19 9.60 15.87
CA TRP A 233 -11.28 10.66 15.44
C TRP A 233 -12.01 11.75 14.64
N LEU A 234 -12.90 11.37 13.72
CA LEU A 234 -13.71 12.32 12.94
C LEU A 234 -14.59 13.17 13.88
N GLN A 235 -15.23 12.55 14.88
CA GLN A 235 -16.05 13.24 15.88
C GLN A 235 -15.21 14.18 16.76
N ASP A 236 -14.13 13.67 17.35
CA ASP A 236 -13.28 14.41 18.29
C ASP A 236 -12.59 15.62 17.62
N THR A 237 -12.37 15.57 16.30
CA THR A 237 -11.69 16.63 15.53
C THR A 237 -12.61 17.49 14.67
N SER A 238 -13.88 17.12 14.50
CA SER A 238 -14.80 17.73 13.54
C SER A 238 -14.21 17.81 12.12
N SER A 239 -13.39 16.82 11.76
CA SER A 239 -12.68 16.78 10.48
C SER A 239 -13.63 16.47 9.33
N THR A 240 -13.46 17.15 8.20
CA THR A 240 -14.18 16.88 6.95
C THR A 240 -13.43 15.92 6.02
N MET A 241 -12.35 15.29 6.50
CA MET A 241 -11.53 14.38 5.72
C MET A 241 -12.34 13.15 5.29
N THR A 242 -12.29 12.81 4.00
CA THR A 242 -12.90 11.58 3.49
C THR A 242 -12.00 10.39 3.80
N VAL A 243 -12.52 9.42 4.54
CA VAL A 243 -11.83 8.17 4.88
C VAL A 243 -12.44 7.03 4.06
N VAL A 244 -11.60 6.31 3.33
CA VAL A 244 -11.99 5.14 2.56
C VAL A 244 -11.46 3.88 3.24
N PHE A 245 -12.33 2.92 3.52
CA PHE A 245 -11.89 1.56 3.84
C PHE A 245 -11.82 0.76 2.54
N SER A 246 -10.63 0.29 2.18
CA SER A 246 -10.40 -0.55 1.01
C SER A 246 -10.40 -2.02 1.41
N THR A 247 -11.15 -2.82 0.66
CA THR A 247 -11.27 -4.27 0.82
C THR A 247 -10.88 -4.96 -0.46
N TYR A 248 -10.20 -6.11 -0.34
CA TYR A 248 -9.75 -6.88 -1.50
C TYR A 248 -10.51 -8.21 -1.64
N THR A 249 -10.86 -8.84 -0.52
CA THR A 249 -11.64 -10.08 -0.52
C THR A 249 -13.11 -9.82 -0.26
N LYS A 250 -13.99 -10.67 -0.81
CA LYS A 250 -15.43 -10.62 -0.53
C LYS A 250 -15.75 -10.76 0.96
N GLU A 251 -14.94 -11.53 1.68
CA GLU A 251 -15.08 -11.67 3.14
C GLU A 251 -14.86 -10.32 3.84
N ASP A 252 -13.75 -9.62 3.54
CA ASP A 252 -13.46 -8.31 4.14
C ASP A 252 -14.56 -7.31 3.79
N GLN A 253 -15.01 -7.31 2.53
CA GLN A 253 -16.12 -6.46 2.08
C GLN A 253 -17.39 -6.71 2.90
N SER A 254 -17.75 -7.98 3.09
CA SER A 254 -18.94 -8.35 3.85
C SER A 254 -18.86 -7.93 5.33
N ILE A 255 -17.66 -8.00 5.93
CA ILE A 255 -17.42 -7.56 7.32
C ILE A 255 -17.67 -6.05 7.42
N TYR A 256 -17.02 -5.25 6.57
CA TYR A 256 -17.20 -3.79 6.60
C TYR A 256 -18.63 -3.37 6.29
N GLN A 257 -19.31 -4.03 5.34
CA GLN A 257 -20.71 -3.74 5.03
C GLN A 257 -21.64 -3.95 6.22
N LYS A 258 -21.49 -5.07 6.95
CA LYS A 258 -22.27 -5.33 8.18
C LYS A 258 -22.00 -4.28 9.27
N LEU A 259 -20.73 -3.93 9.46
CA LEU A 259 -20.36 -2.92 10.45
C LEU A 259 -20.90 -1.52 10.09
N LEU A 260 -21.00 -1.21 8.80
CA LEU A 260 -21.53 0.07 8.29
C LEU A 260 -23.06 0.12 8.23
N SER A 261 -23.75 -1.01 8.08
CA SER A 261 -25.22 -1.08 8.11
C SER A 261 -25.80 -1.02 9.53
N GLY A 262 -24.97 -1.23 10.56
CA GLY A 262 -25.42 -1.31 11.95
C GLY A 262 -26.15 -2.60 12.29
N GLU A 263 -26.13 -3.60 11.40
CA GLU A 263 -26.69 -4.92 11.64
C GLU A 263 -25.74 -5.72 12.55
N GLN A 264 -26.19 -6.00 13.78
CA GLN A 264 -25.48 -6.85 14.75
C GLN A 264 -25.71 -8.34 14.50
#